data_AF-A0AAV3B707-F1
#
_entry.id   AF-A0AAV3B707-F1
#
_cell.length_a   1.000
_cell.length_b   1.000
_cell.length_c   1.000
_cell.angle_alpha   90.00
_cell.angle_beta   90.00
_cell.angle_gamma   90.00
#
_symmetry.space_group_name_H-M   'P 1'
#
loop_
_entity.id
_entity.type
_entity.pdbx_description
1 polymer ?
#
loop_
_entity_poly.entity_id
_entity_poly.type
_entity_poly.pdbx_seq_one_letter_code
_entity_poly.pdbx_strand_id
1 'polypeptide(L)'
;MGKADFLTPKAIANRIKSKGLQKLRWYCQMCQKQCRDENGFKCHCMSESHQRQLLLASENPQQFMDYFSDEFRTEFLELLRRRFGTKRVHNNIVYNEYISHREHVHMNATQWETLTDFTKWLGRAVVFNLGKTASTSGATSSKSSSLSANALKSTASSGAVKRKDPVQSQAKEKKKKSALDEIMEMEEQKKKTERTDFWLQPDIVVKIVTKRLGEKYYKKKAVVKEVVDRYTAIVKLDSGDKLKLDQTHLETVIPAPGKKVLVLNGGYKGTYGVLDSINEKSFSATIVVDSGPLKGRKVEGLPYEDFSKVA
;
A
#
# COMPACT_ATOMS: atom_id res chain seq x y z
N MET A 1 18.92 -36.06 -26.65
CA MET A 1 18.05 -35.21 -27.51
C MET A 1 18.88 -34.05 -28.04
N GLY A 2 18.95 -33.89 -29.37
CA GLY A 2 19.94 -33.06 -30.07
C GLY A 2 19.85 -31.56 -29.78
N LYS A 3 21.03 -30.91 -29.69
CA LYS A 3 21.18 -29.45 -29.56
C LYS A 3 20.57 -28.80 -30.81
N ALA A 4 19.58 -27.93 -30.62
CA ALA A 4 18.93 -27.26 -31.73
C ALA A 4 19.91 -26.31 -32.42
N ASP A 5 20.27 -26.61 -33.67
CA ASP A 5 21.22 -25.84 -34.47
C ASP A 5 20.76 -24.39 -34.70
N PHE A 6 21.75 -23.50 -34.69
CA PHE A 6 21.67 -22.03 -34.78
C PHE A 6 20.86 -21.50 -35.99
N LEU A 7 20.70 -22.32 -37.03
CA LEU A 7 20.08 -21.98 -38.32
C LEU A 7 18.73 -22.67 -38.56
N THR A 8 18.18 -23.37 -37.56
CA THR A 8 16.86 -23.98 -37.73
C THR A 8 15.79 -22.90 -37.97
N PRO A 9 14.76 -23.16 -38.79
CA PRO A 9 13.64 -22.23 -39.00
C PRO A 9 13.01 -21.77 -37.68
N LYS A 10 13.03 -22.64 -36.66
CA LYS A 10 12.58 -22.32 -35.30
C LYS A 10 13.51 -21.33 -34.59
N ALA A 11 14.83 -21.48 -34.68
CA ALA A 11 15.81 -20.54 -34.13
C ALA A 11 15.74 -19.18 -34.84
N ILE A 12 15.59 -19.17 -36.17
CA ILE A 12 15.46 -17.97 -36.99
C ILE A 12 14.13 -17.26 -36.68
N ALA A 13 13.00 -17.97 -36.63
CA ALA A 13 11.71 -17.42 -36.23
C ALA A 13 11.73 -16.87 -34.80
N ASN A 14 12.43 -17.54 -33.88
CA ASN A 14 12.63 -17.06 -32.51
C ASN A 14 13.42 -15.74 -32.48
N ARG A 15 14.44 -15.61 -33.32
CA ARG A 15 15.29 -14.42 -33.41
C ARG A 15 14.58 -13.25 -34.11
N ILE A 16 13.81 -13.51 -35.17
CA ILE A 16 12.97 -12.51 -35.84
C ILE A 16 11.89 -11.99 -34.89
N LYS A 17 11.24 -12.89 -34.13
CA LYS A 17 10.28 -12.50 -33.09
C LYS A 17 10.96 -11.61 -32.03
N SER A 18 12.19 -11.89 -31.61
CA SER A 18 12.92 -11.06 -30.63
C SER A 18 13.41 -9.70 -31.14
N LYS A 19 13.39 -9.45 -32.47
CA LYS A 19 13.80 -8.17 -33.08
C LYS A 19 12.65 -7.15 -33.18
N GLY A 20 11.40 -7.60 -33.19
CA GLY A 20 10.25 -6.70 -33.12
C GLY A 20 10.11 -6.15 -31.71
N LEU A 21 9.74 -4.88 -31.59
CA LEU A 21 9.45 -4.17 -30.34
C LEU A 21 8.31 -4.90 -29.58
N GLN A 22 8.63 -6.02 -28.93
CA GLN A 22 7.68 -6.80 -28.15
C GLN A 22 7.33 -5.96 -26.94
N LYS A 23 6.07 -5.53 -26.84
CA LYS A 23 5.52 -4.82 -25.68
C LYS A 23 6.16 -5.40 -24.41
N LEU A 24 6.82 -4.53 -23.64
CA LEU A 24 7.64 -4.79 -22.45
C LEU A 24 6.86 -5.39 -21.26
N ARG A 25 5.74 -6.06 -21.53
CA ARG A 25 4.83 -6.64 -20.55
C ARG A 25 5.50 -7.75 -19.73
N TRP A 26 6.52 -8.40 -20.27
CA TRP A 26 7.16 -9.58 -19.69
C TRP A 26 8.64 -9.37 -19.36
N TYR A 27 9.04 -8.17 -18.91
CA TYR A 27 10.41 -7.89 -18.49
C TYR A 27 10.53 -7.88 -16.96
N CYS A 28 11.58 -8.50 -16.41
CA CYS A 28 11.89 -8.45 -14.99
C CYS A 28 12.99 -7.42 -14.73
N GLN A 29 12.68 -6.35 -13.99
CA GLN A 29 13.66 -5.32 -13.64
C GLN A 29 14.74 -5.86 -12.68
N MET A 30 14.35 -6.63 -11.67
CA MET A 30 15.27 -7.21 -10.68
C MET A 30 16.35 -8.08 -11.33
N CYS A 31 15.97 -8.86 -12.34
CA CYS A 31 16.87 -9.76 -13.05
C CYS A 31 17.39 -9.20 -14.36
N GLN A 32 17.00 -7.96 -14.72
CA GLN A 32 17.21 -7.34 -16.03
C GLN A 32 16.94 -8.29 -17.21
N LYS A 33 15.84 -9.06 -17.11
CA LYS A 33 15.58 -10.19 -18.00
C LYS A 33 14.26 -10.04 -18.75
N GLN A 34 14.36 -9.94 -20.08
CA GLN A 34 13.20 -10.03 -20.96
C GLN A 34 12.74 -11.48 -21.07
N CYS A 35 11.52 -11.75 -20.58
CA CYS A 35 10.81 -12.99 -20.82
C CYS A 35 9.99 -12.89 -22.10
N ARG A 36 9.75 -14.05 -22.71
CA ARG A 36 9.19 -14.16 -24.07
C ARG A 36 7.67 -14.06 -24.11
N ASP A 37 7.00 -14.56 -23.07
CA ASP A 37 5.56 -14.59 -22.93
C ASP A 37 5.18 -14.62 -21.44
N GLU A 38 3.88 -14.58 -21.16
CA GLU A 38 3.33 -14.59 -19.80
C GLU A 38 3.80 -15.79 -18.99
N ASN A 39 3.81 -16.97 -19.62
CA ASN A 39 4.17 -18.20 -18.96
C ASN A 39 5.66 -18.23 -18.62
N GLY A 40 6.51 -17.78 -19.55
CA GLY A 40 7.95 -17.62 -19.33
C GLY A 40 8.27 -16.62 -18.22
N PHE A 41 7.49 -15.54 -18.11
CA PHE A 41 7.63 -14.58 -17.01
C PHE A 41 7.22 -15.20 -15.67
N LYS A 42 6.10 -15.92 -15.60
CA LYS A 42 5.67 -16.63 -14.38
C LYS A 42 6.71 -17.67 -13.94
N CYS A 43 7.20 -18.50 -14.85
CA CYS A 43 8.27 -19.46 -14.54
C CYS A 43 9.56 -18.77 -14.08
N HIS A 44 9.88 -17.60 -14.62
CA HIS A 44 11.03 -16.81 -14.19
C HIS A 44 10.86 -16.27 -12.76
N CYS A 45 9.71 -15.69 -12.42
CA CYS A 45 9.43 -15.20 -11.06
C CYS A 45 9.44 -16.34 -10.02
N MET A 46 9.07 -17.55 -10.42
CA MET A 46 9.10 -18.74 -9.56
C MET A 46 10.49 -19.42 -9.49
N SER A 47 11.47 -18.97 -10.26
CA SER A 47 12.80 -19.60 -10.30
C SER A 47 13.65 -19.24 -9.07
N GLU A 48 14.46 -20.19 -8.61
CA GLU A 48 15.40 -19.97 -7.49
C GLU A 48 16.35 -18.78 -7.75
N SER A 49 16.74 -18.54 -9.01
CA SER A 49 17.58 -17.41 -9.37
C SER A 49 16.92 -16.05 -9.07
N HIS A 50 15.63 -15.93 -9.36
CA HIS A 50 14.85 -14.71 -9.07
C HIS A 50 14.60 -14.58 -7.56
N GLN A 51 14.20 -15.68 -6.91
CA GLN A 51 13.97 -15.72 -5.46
C GLN A 51 15.24 -15.38 -4.66
N ARG A 52 16.41 -15.85 -5.10
CA ARG A 52 17.69 -15.52 -4.48
C ARG A 52 18.05 -14.05 -4.64
N GLN A 53 17.80 -13.45 -5.80
CA GLN A 53 17.97 -12.00 -6.00
C GLN A 53 16.99 -11.19 -5.13
N LEU A 54 15.77 -11.69 -4.95
CA LEU A 54 14.79 -11.07 -4.06
C LEU A 54 15.21 -11.17 -2.58
N LEU A 55 15.78 -12.31 -2.16
CA LEU A 55 16.29 -12.50 -0.80
C LEU A 55 17.52 -11.63 -0.51
N LEU A 56 18.44 -11.50 -1.47
CA LEU A 56 19.55 -10.54 -1.38
C LEU A 56 19.05 -9.09 -1.32
N ALA A 57 17.90 -8.80 -1.93
CA ALA A 57 17.24 -7.51 -1.88
C ALA A 57 16.28 -7.33 -0.67
N SER A 58 16.05 -8.38 0.13
CA SER A 58 15.00 -8.42 1.15
C SER A 58 15.31 -7.63 2.42
N GLU A 59 16.54 -7.15 2.58
CA GLU A 59 16.94 -6.36 3.74
C GLU A 59 16.26 -4.99 3.76
N ASN A 60 15.90 -4.40 2.59
CA ASN A 60 15.12 -3.15 2.50
C ASN A 60 14.39 -3.00 1.13
N PRO A 61 13.15 -3.50 0.96
CA PRO A 61 12.44 -3.41 -0.33
C PRO A 61 12.16 -1.97 -0.80
N GLN A 62 12.02 -1.01 0.13
CA GLN A 62 11.86 0.41 -0.18
C GLN A 62 13.11 1.00 -0.85
N GLN A 63 14.31 0.60 -0.40
CA GLN A 63 15.57 1.11 -0.93
C GLN A 63 15.76 0.77 -2.41
N PHE A 64 15.28 -0.39 -2.85
CA PHE A 64 15.31 -0.78 -4.27
C PHE A 64 14.33 0.05 -5.11
N MET A 65 13.11 0.27 -4.61
CA MET A 65 12.15 1.14 -5.29
C MET A 65 12.68 2.57 -5.40
N ASP A 66 13.29 3.09 -4.33
CA ASP A 66 13.90 4.42 -4.32
C ASP A 66 15.05 4.52 -5.32
N TYR A 67 15.91 3.50 -5.40
CA TYR A 67 17.02 3.45 -6.36
C TYR A 67 16.51 3.52 -7.81
N PHE A 68 15.58 2.64 -8.20
CA PHE A 68 15.04 2.63 -9.56
C PHE A 68 14.24 3.90 -9.88
N SER A 69 13.54 4.45 -8.89
CA SER A 69 12.87 5.73 -9.02
C SER A 69 13.82 6.89 -9.25
N ASP A 70 14.94 6.94 -8.53
CA ASP A 70 15.92 8.01 -8.67
C ASP A 70 16.62 7.94 -10.03
N GLU A 71 16.99 6.74 -10.46
CA GLU A 71 17.58 6.47 -11.76
C GLU A 71 16.64 6.88 -12.90
N PHE A 72 15.37 6.42 -12.85
CA PHE A 72 14.34 6.80 -13.83
C PHE A 72 14.15 8.32 -13.89
N ARG A 73 14.05 8.98 -12.73
CA ARG A 73 13.84 10.44 -12.65
C ARG A 73 15.02 11.19 -13.27
N THR A 74 16.23 10.79 -12.91
CA THR A 74 17.45 11.47 -13.34
C THR A 74 17.62 11.38 -14.84
N GLU A 75 17.51 10.18 -15.40
CA GLU A 75 17.58 9.95 -16.85
C GLU A 75 16.46 10.67 -17.61
N PHE A 76 15.22 10.67 -17.09
CA PHE A 76 14.11 11.37 -17.72
C PHE A 76 14.33 12.89 -17.76
N LEU A 77 14.80 13.48 -16.65
CA LEU A 77 15.11 14.91 -16.58
C LEU A 77 16.33 15.27 -17.43
N GLU A 78 17.33 14.38 -17.50
CA GLU A 78 18.49 14.56 -18.36
C GLU A 78 18.08 14.53 -19.84
N LEU A 79 17.23 13.59 -20.25
CA LEU A 79 16.67 13.55 -21.61
C LEU A 79 15.90 14.82 -21.94
N LEU A 80 15.05 15.28 -21.01
CA LEU A 80 14.31 16.53 -21.15
C LEU A 80 15.26 17.72 -21.35
N ARG A 81 16.31 17.81 -20.52
CA ARG A 81 17.32 18.87 -20.58
C ARG A 81 18.13 18.83 -21.87
N ARG A 82 18.57 17.65 -22.31
CA ARG A 82 19.46 17.46 -23.48
C ARG A 82 18.74 17.71 -24.80
N ARG A 83 17.50 17.25 -24.95
CA ARG A 83 16.78 17.26 -26.23
C ARG A 83 15.82 18.43 -26.39
N PHE A 84 15.15 18.84 -25.30
CA PHE A 84 14.06 19.81 -25.36
C PHE A 84 14.39 21.13 -24.67
N GLY A 85 15.40 21.15 -23.78
CA GLY A 85 15.87 22.35 -23.10
C GLY A 85 14.77 22.99 -22.27
N THR A 86 14.42 24.24 -22.59
CA THR A 86 13.35 25.02 -21.92
C THR A 86 12.02 25.02 -22.66
N LYS A 87 11.90 24.31 -23.79
CA LYS A 87 10.67 24.29 -24.58
C LYS A 87 9.58 23.49 -23.86
N ARG A 88 8.33 23.95 -23.94
CA ARG A 88 7.17 23.19 -23.45
C ARG A 88 6.94 22.00 -24.37
N VAL A 89 7.02 20.79 -23.82
CA VAL A 89 6.86 19.53 -24.55
C VAL A 89 5.89 18.63 -23.79
N HIS A 90 5.10 17.87 -24.53
CA HIS A 90 4.16 16.93 -23.94
C HIS A 90 4.90 15.72 -23.36
N ASN A 91 4.59 15.30 -22.13
CA ASN A 91 5.36 14.25 -21.44
C ASN A 91 5.35 12.90 -22.15
N ASN A 92 4.26 12.54 -22.85
CA ASN A 92 4.23 11.35 -23.71
C ASN A 92 5.35 11.34 -24.77
N ILE A 93 5.73 12.51 -25.33
CA ILE A 93 6.77 12.59 -26.35
C ILE A 93 8.12 12.23 -25.73
N VAL A 94 8.42 12.83 -24.57
CA VAL A 94 9.67 12.58 -23.83
C VAL A 94 9.73 11.12 -23.35
N TYR A 95 8.62 10.59 -22.84
CA TYR A 95 8.55 9.21 -22.39
C TYR A 95 8.71 8.21 -23.54
N ASN A 96 8.10 8.46 -24.70
CA ASN A 96 8.26 7.60 -25.87
C ASN A 96 9.71 7.57 -26.37
N GLU A 97 10.43 8.68 -26.24
CA GLU A 97 11.87 8.74 -26.54
C GLU A 97 12.69 8.02 -25.47
N TYR A 98 12.35 8.19 -24.19
CA TYR A 98 13.00 7.47 -23.08
C TYR A 98 12.92 5.95 -23.25
N ILE A 99 11.71 5.41 -23.54
CA ILE A 99 11.52 3.96 -23.75
C ILE A 99 12.08 3.45 -25.07
N SER A 100 12.59 4.33 -25.94
CA SER A 100 13.28 3.92 -27.17
C SER A 100 14.64 3.30 -26.88
N HIS A 101 15.28 3.68 -25.76
CA HIS A 101 16.50 3.05 -25.26
C HIS A 101 16.18 1.68 -24.69
N ARG A 102 17.00 0.65 -24.99
CA ARG A 102 16.68 -0.74 -24.57
C ARG A 102 16.97 -1.02 -23.09
N GLU A 103 17.80 -0.21 -22.47
CA GLU A 103 18.28 -0.37 -21.09
C GLU A 103 17.64 0.64 -20.13
N HIS A 104 16.49 1.20 -20.50
CA HIS A 104 15.77 2.13 -19.64
C HIS A 104 15.15 1.42 -18.43
N VAL A 105 15.09 2.10 -17.29
CA VAL A 105 14.30 1.65 -16.15
C VAL A 105 12.83 1.71 -16.52
N HIS A 106 12.13 0.57 -16.42
CA HIS A 106 10.70 0.55 -16.68
C HIS A 106 9.92 1.29 -15.61
N MET A 107 8.96 2.11 -16.04
CA MET A 107 8.04 2.86 -15.18
C MET A 107 7.43 1.99 -14.08
N ASN A 108 6.97 0.77 -14.41
CA ASN A 108 6.37 -0.18 -13.47
C ASN A 108 7.30 -0.66 -12.34
N ALA A 109 8.61 -0.43 -12.44
CA ALA A 109 9.58 -0.77 -11.41
C ALA A 109 9.92 0.42 -10.49
N THR A 110 9.26 1.55 -10.69
CA THR A 110 9.45 2.78 -9.91
C THR A 110 8.23 3.05 -9.03
N GLN A 111 8.32 4.05 -8.13
CA GLN A 111 7.20 4.56 -7.34
C GLN A 111 6.06 5.17 -8.18
N TRP A 112 6.24 5.35 -9.50
CA TRP A 112 5.22 5.88 -10.41
C TRP A 112 4.74 4.80 -11.36
N GLU A 113 3.52 4.29 -11.16
CA GLU A 113 2.93 3.26 -12.03
C GLU A 113 2.46 3.83 -13.38
N THR A 114 2.20 5.14 -13.44
CA THR A 114 1.77 5.82 -14.67
C THR A 114 2.57 7.08 -14.92
N LEU A 115 2.77 7.41 -16.19
CA LEU A 115 3.42 8.66 -16.61
C LEU A 115 2.67 9.90 -16.09
N THR A 116 1.35 9.80 -15.96
CA THR A 116 0.51 10.86 -15.39
C THR A 116 0.87 11.13 -13.94
N ASP A 117 1.13 10.10 -13.15
CA ASP A 117 1.48 10.25 -11.74
C ASP A 117 2.89 10.78 -11.56
N PHE A 118 3.84 10.33 -12.38
CA PHE A 118 5.17 10.93 -12.46
C PHE A 118 5.11 12.43 -12.84
N THR A 119 4.26 12.79 -13.80
CA THR A 119 4.05 14.18 -14.22
C THR A 119 3.53 15.06 -13.09
N LYS A 120 2.52 14.57 -12.35
CA LYS A 120 1.98 15.28 -11.18
C LYS A 120 3.05 15.44 -10.10
N TRP A 121 3.84 14.39 -9.87
CA TRP A 121 4.95 14.41 -8.93
C TRP A 121 5.99 15.46 -9.32
N LEU A 122 6.42 15.50 -10.59
CA LEU A 122 7.34 16.52 -11.11
C LEU A 122 6.79 17.93 -10.90
N GLY A 123 5.51 18.16 -11.20
CA GLY A 123 4.87 19.46 -10.97
C GLY A 123 4.94 19.90 -9.51
N ARG A 124 4.66 18.98 -8.57
CA ARG A 124 4.75 19.26 -7.12
C ARG A 124 6.19 19.45 -6.66
N ALA A 125 7.11 18.59 -7.09
CA ALA A 125 8.52 18.63 -6.71
C ALA A 125 9.22 19.90 -7.22
N VAL A 126 8.92 20.33 -8.45
CA VAL A 126 9.43 21.59 -9.02
C VAL A 126 8.88 22.79 -8.25
N VAL A 127 7.58 22.82 -7.95
CA VAL A 127 6.97 23.89 -7.15
C VAL A 127 7.54 23.93 -5.73
N PHE A 128 7.75 22.77 -5.10
CA PHE A 128 8.32 22.69 -3.76
C PHE A 128 9.78 23.14 -3.71
N ASN A 129 10.58 22.79 -4.72
CA ASN A 129 11.96 23.28 -4.83
C ASN A 129 12.04 24.77 -5.15
N LEU A 130 11.14 25.33 -5.98
CA LEU A 130 11.03 26.77 -6.19
C LEU A 130 10.57 27.53 -4.94
N GLY A 131 9.68 26.93 -4.14
CA GLY A 131 9.23 27.47 -2.86
C GLY A 131 10.33 27.52 -1.80
N LYS A 132 11.24 26.54 -1.78
CA LYS A 132 12.44 26.57 -0.91
C LYS A 132 13.43 27.67 -1.29
N THR A 133 13.48 28.08 -2.56
CA THR A 133 14.32 29.20 -3.01
C THR A 133 13.66 30.57 -2.86
N ALA A 134 12.37 30.62 -2.53
CA ALA A 134 11.61 31.86 -2.33
C ALA A 134 11.24 32.02 -0.85
N SER A 135 12.24 32.28 -0.01
CA SER A 135 12.04 32.74 1.37
C SER A 135 12.97 33.88 1.68
N THR A 136 12.84 34.99 0.94
CA THR A 136 13.18 36.32 1.46
C THR A 136 12.31 37.38 0.79
N SER A 137 11.65 38.15 1.68
CA SER A 137 11.05 39.48 1.53
C SER A 137 9.71 39.68 0.79
N GLY A 138 8.74 40.20 1.55
CA GLY A 138 7.92 41.34 1.10
C GLY A 138 6.41 41.11 0.99
N ALA A 139 5.66 41.52 2.02
CA ALA A 139 4.21 41.68 1.96
C ALA A 139 3.78 42.78 0.97
N THR A 140 2.62 42.64 0.33
CA THR A 140 1.52 43.63 0.37
C THR A 140 0.28 43.14 -0.39
N SER A 141 -0.87 43.41 0.22
CA SER A 141 -2.23 43.27 -0.30
C SER A 141 -2.59 44.33 -1.34
N SER A 142 -3.37 43.99 -2.36
CA SER A 142 -4.46 44.86 -2.87
C SER A 142 -5.38 44.12 -3.85
N LYS A 143 -6.69 44.28 -3.60
CA LYS A 143 -7.84 43.87 -4.43
C LYS A 143 -8.02 44.81 -5.63
N SER A 144 -8.68 44.30 -6.68
CA SER A 144 -9.67 44.95 -7.60
C SER A 144 -9.53 44.29 -8.98
N SER A 145 -10.53 44.08 -9.83
CA SER A 145 -11.96 44.37 -9.88
C SER A 145 -12.48 43.67 -11.15
N SER A 146 -13.66 43.06 -11.08
CA SER A 146 -14.48 42.67 -12.22
C SER A 146 -15.05 43.89 -12.95
N LEU A 147 -15.30 43.77 -14.26
CA LEU A 147 -16.43 44.28 -15.10
C LEU A 147 -16.04 43.96 -16.57
N SER A 148 -16.75 43.09 -17.33
CA SER A 148 -18.03 43.29 -18.06
C SER A 148 -17.96 44.45 -19.08
N ALA A 149 -18.53 44.46 -20.30
CA ALA A 149 -19.45 43.60 -21.05
C ALA A 149 -19.49 44.08 -22.54
N ASN A 150 -20.36 43.46 -23.35
CA ASN A 150 -20.90 43.82 -24.69
C ASN A 150 -20.38 42.93 -25.86
N ALA A 151 -21.18 42.43 -26.81
CA ALA A 151 -22.58 42.66 -27.17
C ALA A 151 -23.20 41.44 -27.90
N LEU A 152 -24.53 41.32 -27.84
CA LEU A 152 -25.40 40.45 -28.65
C LEU A 152 -25.47 40.96 -30.12
N LYS A 153 -25.92 40.26 -31.18
CA LYS A 153 -27.17 39.48 -31.40
C LYS A 153 -27.18 38.89 -32.84
N SER A 154 -27.84 37.73 -33.01
CA SER A 154 -28.66 37.21 -34.15
C SER A 154 -28.06 37.10 -35.57
N THR A 155 -28.29 36.06 -36.39
CA THR A 155 -29.58 35.55 -36.93
C THR A 155 -29.49 34.10 -37.50
N ALA A 156 -30.67 33.51 -37.75
CA ALA A 156 -31.01 32.09 -37.92
C ALA A 156 -30.75 31.43 -39.29
N SER A 157 -30.69 30.09 -39.30
CA SER A 157 -31.52 29.16 -40.12
C SER A 157 -30.98 27.72 -39.98
N SER A 158 -31.68 26.81 -39.31
CA SER A 158 -32.69 25.87 -39.85
C SER A 158 -32.10 24.53 -40.26
N GLY A 159 -32.48 23.47 -39.55
CA GLY A 159 -32.12 22.07 -39.84
C GLY A 159 -32.53 21.13 -38.71
N ALA A 160 -33.84 21.02 -38.47
CA ALA A 160 -34.43 20.16 -37.45
C ALA A 160 -34.59 18.72 -37.93
N VAL A 161 -34.20 17.73 -37.11
CA VAL A 161 -35.01 16.51 -36.91
C VAL A 161 -34.92 16.11 -35.43
N LYS A 162 -36.10 16.12 -34.78
CA LYS A 162 -36.38 15.74 -33.38
C LYS A 162 -36.54 14.22 -33.29
N ARG A 163 -36.12 13.52 -32.22
CA ARG A 163 -36.85 13.18 -30.96
C ARG A 163 -36.05 11.99 -30.36
N LYS A 164 -35.86 11.76 -29.06
CA LYS A 164 -36.78 11.85 -27.92
C LYS A 164 -35.99 11.73 -26.59
N ASP A 165 -36.19 12.67 -25.67
CA ASP A 165 -35.86 12.63 -24.21
C ASP A 165 -36.86 11.74 -23.42
N PRO A 166 -36.87 11.70 -22.05
CA PRO A 166 -35.84 11.95 -21.01
C PRO A 166 -35.79 10.82 -19.94
N VAL A 167 -34.66 10.62 -19.23
CA VAL A 167 -34.72 10.19 -17.81
C VAL A 167 -33.63 10.87 -16.99
N GLN A 168 -34.10 11.62 -16.02
CA GLN A 168 -33.43 12.33 -14.95
C GLN A 168 -32.90 11.32 -13.91
N SER A 169 -31.62 11.38 -13.53
CA SER A 169 -31.21 10.91 -12.20
C SER A 169 -30.04 11.72 -11.66
N GLN A 170 -30.26 12.21 -10.44
CA GLN A 170 -29.44 13.14 -9.70
C GLN A 170 -28.09 12.50 -9.35
N ALA A 171 -27.00 13.00 -9.94
CA ALA A 171 -25.65 12.69 -9.48
C ALA A 171 -25.39 13.49 -8.20
N LYS A 172 -25.65 12.87 -7.04
CA LYS A 172 -25.14 13.35 -5.75
C LYS A 172 -23.62 13.48 -5.84
N GLU A 173 -23.12 14.70 -5.64
CA GLU A 173 -21.71 14.97 -5.38
C GLU A 173 -21.22 14.11 -4.22
N LYS A 174 -20.57 12.99 -4.54
CA LYS A 174 -19.67 12.32 -3.59
C LYS A 174 -18.36 13.12 -3.63
N LYS A 175 -18.07 13.83 -2.53
CA LYS A 175 -16.73 14.36 -2.24
C LYS A 175 -15.70 13.29 -2.63
N LYS A 176 -14.89 13.59 -3.63
CA LYS A 176 -13.76 12.74 -4.02
C LYS A 176 -12.83 12.65 -2.81
N LYS A 177 -12.69 11.45 -2.24
CA LYS A 177 -11.78 11.18 -1.13
C LYS A 177 -10.36 11.59 -1.56
N SER A 178 -9.60 12.14 -0.62
CA SER A 178 -8.25 12.64 -0.88
C SER A 178 -7.32 11.48 -1.25
N ALA A 179 -6.31 11.71 -2.11
CA ALA A 179 -5.29 10.71 -2.42
C ALA A 179 -4.57 10.19 -1.15
N LEU A 180 -4.55 10.99 -0.08
CA LEU A 180 -4.06 10.59 1.24
C LEU A 180 -5.03 9.64 1.97
N ASP A 181 -6.34 9.86 1.86
CA ASP A 181 -7.34 8.97 2.45
C ASP A 181 -7.35 7.62 1.72
N GLU A 182 -7.17 7.64 0.40
CA GLU A 182 -7.14 6.42 -0.42
C GLU A 182 -5.89 5.56 -0.15
N ILE A 183 -4.73 6.19 0.11
CA ILE A 183 -3.50 5.50 0.55
C ILE A 183 -3.67 4.96 1.97
N MET A 184 -4.24 5.74 2.89
CA MET A 184 -4.50 5.29 4.26
C MET A 184 -5.49 4.13 4.31
N GLU A 185 -6.54 4.17 3.48
CA GLU A 185 -7.56 3.12 3.36
C GLU A 185 -6.99 1.85 2.70
N MET A 186 -6.05 1.97 1.74
CA MET A 186 -5.32 0.84 1.16
C MET A 186 -4.31 0.20 2.13
N GLU A 187 -3.56 1.01 2.90
CA GLU A 187 -2.71 0.48 3.97
C GLU A 187 -3.53 -0.21 5.05
N GLU A 188 -4.67 0.38 5.43
CA GLU A 188 -5.61 -0.19 6.40
C GLU A 188 -6.26 -1.49 5.87
N GLN A 189 -6.49 -1.60 4.56
CA GLN A 189 -6.93 -2.83 3.91
C GLN A 189 -5.85 -3.91 3.83
N LYS A 190 -4.60 -3.56 3.50
CA LYS A 190 -3.43 -4.47 3.57
C LYS A 190 -3.23 -5.01 4.99
N LYS A 191 -3.34 -4.13 5.97
CA LYS A 191 -3.33 -4.42 7.39
C LYS A 191 -4.49 -5.29 7.85
N LYS A 192 -5.66 -5.17 7.22
CA LYS A 192 -6.80 -6.10 7.41
C LYS A 192 -6.52 -7.50 6.86
N THR A 193 -5.68 -7.60 5.83
CA THR A 193 -5.29 -8.88 5.20
C THR A 193 -4.21 -9.63 5.97
N GLU A 194 -3.56 -8.99 6.94
CA GLU A 194 -2.59 -9.61 7.86
C GLU A 194 -3.25 -10.32 9.06
N ARG A 195 -4.57 -10.54 9.03
CA ARG A 195 -5.26 -11.26 10.10
C ARG A 195 -4.70 -12.67 10.20
N THR A 196 -3.95 -12.93 11.26
CA THR A 196 -3.36 -14.24 11.52
C THR A 196 -4.33 -15.11 12.30
N ASP A 197 -4.27 -16.42 12.08
CA ASP A 197 -5.05 -17.40 12.82
C ASP A 197 -4.58 -17.54 14.29
N PHE A 198 -3.30 -17.25 14.55
CA PHE A 198 -2.74 -17.16 15.90
C PHE A 198 -2.82 -15.75 16.46
N TRP A 199 -3.24 -15.62 17.72
CA TRP A 199 -3.39 -14.34 18.42
C TRP A 199 -2.59 -14.25 19.74
N LEU A 200 -2.02 -15.35 20.22
CA LEU A 200 -1.28 -15.35 21.48
C LEU A 200 -0.03 -14.46 21.40
N GLN A 201 0.19 -13.70 22.48
CA GLN A 201 1.38 -12.89 22.71
C GLN A 201 1.82 -13.05 24.18
N PRO A 202 3.11 -12.88 24.50
CA PRO A 202 3.58 -12.83 25.88
C PRO A 202 3.08 -11.58 26.61
N ASP A 203 3.10 -11.62 27.94
CA ASP A 203 2.77 -10.51 28.85
C ASP A 203 1.34 -9.96 28.72
N ILE A 204 0.40 -10.82 28.31
CA ILE A 204 -1.04 -10.53 28.34
C ILE A 204 -1.76 -11.39 29.37
N VAL A 205 -2.89 -10.88 29.85
CA VAL A 205 -3.80 -11.62 30.72
C VAL A 205 -4.82 -12.35 29.84
N VAL A 206 -5.04 -13.62 30.11
CA VAL A 206 -6.04 -14.47 29.44
C VAL A 206 -6.91 -15.16 30.47
N LYS A 207 -8.09 -15.59 30.05
CA LYS A 207 -9.04 -16.35 30.86
C LYS A 207 -9.13 -17.77 30.33
N ILE A 208 -9.01 -18.75 31.23
CA ILE A 208 -9.07 -20.16 30.86
C ILE A 208 -10.54 -20.57 30.74
N VAL A 209 -10.94 -21.08 29.57
CA VAL A 209 -12.33 -21.50 29.29
C VAL A 209 -12.52 -23.01 29.25
N THR A 210 -11.44 -23.79 29.20
CA THR A 210 -11.55 -25.25 29.20
C THR A 210 -11.98 -25.79 30.56
N LYS A 211 -12.96 -26.69 30.58
CA LYS A 211 -13.36 -27.45 31.77
C LYS A 211 -12.52 -28.72 31.97
N ARG A 212 -11.73 -29.11 30.96
CA ARG A 212 -10.99 -30.39 30.95
C ARG A 212 -9.89 -30.47 32.01
N LEU A 213 -9.35 -29.32 32.42
CA LEU A 213 -8.34 -29.24 33.48
C LEU A 213 -8.93 -29.22 34.90
N GLY A 214 -10.26 -29.29 35.02
CA GLY A 214 -10.99 -29.22 36.28
C GLY A 214 -11.52 -27.82 36.61
N GLU A 215 -12.54 -27.76 37.47
CA GLU A 215 -13.22 -26.52 37.85
C GLU A 215 -12.31 -25.52 38.58
N LYS A 216 -11.20 -25.99 39.16
CA LYS A 216 -10.19 -25.16 39.81
C LYS A 216 -9.64 -24.08 38.88
N TYR A 217 -9.49 -24.39 37.58
CA TYR A 217 -8.88 -23.49 36.59
C TYR A 217 -9.90 -22.83 35.66
N TYR A 218 -11.12 -23.35 35.60
CA TYR A 218 -12.19 -22.81 34.76
C TYR A 218 -12.54 -21.38 35.16
N LYS A 219 -12.60 -20.47 34.17
CA LYS A 219 -12.84 -19.03 34.32
C LYS A 219 -11.81 -18.28 35.19
N LYS A 220 -10.68 -18.89 35.51
CA LYS A 220 -9.57 -18.20 36.19
C LYS A 220 -8.76 -17.38 35.19
N LYS A 221 -8.23 -16.26 35.67
CA LYS A 221 -7.31 -15.40 34.92
C LYS A 221 -5.89 -15.94 35.10
N ALA A 222 -5.11 -15.87 34.04
CA ALA A 222 -3.71 -16.25 34.03
C ALA A 222 -2.92 -15.29 33.14
N VAL A 223 -1.63 -15.16 33.41
CA VAL A 223 -0.71 -14.35 32.61
C VAL A 223 0.05 -15.25 31.65
N VAL A 224 0.04 -14.92 30.36
CA VAL A 224 0.87 -15.60 29.35
C VAL A 224 2.32 -15.21 29.58
N LYS A 225 3.17 -16.19 29.92
CA LYS A 225 4.61 -15.96 30.11
C LYS A 225 5.39 -16.20 28.82
N GLU A 226 5.01 -17.22 28.07
CA GLU A 226 5.68 -17.63 26.85
C GLU A 226 4.67 -18.22 25.87
N VAL A 227 4.93 -18.05 24.57
CA VAL A 227 4.14 -18.64 23.49
C VAL A 227 5.03 -19.60 22.72
N VAL A 228 4.62 -20.86 22.67
CA VAL A 228 5.28 -21.98 21.99
C VAL A 228 4.49 -22.33 20.74
N ASP A 229 5.19 -22.58 19.63
CA ASP A 229 4.60 -23.01 18.35
C ASP A 229 3.48 -22.09 17.83
N ARG A 230 3.47 -20.81 18.23
CA ARG A 230 2.47 -19.76 17.88
C ARG A 230 1.06 -19.98 18.42
N TYR A 231 0.65 -21.21 18.70
CA TYR A 231 -0.71 -21.58 19.11
C TYR A 231 -0.82 -21.97 20.59
N THR A 232 0.29 -22.31 21.24
CA THR A 232 0.29 -22.78 22.63
C THR A 232 0.89 -21.73 23.55
N ALA A 233 0.19 -21.38 24.63
CA ALA A 233 0.70 -20.50 25.67
C ALA A 233 1.11 -21.30 26.91
N ILE A 234 2.24 -20.89 27.51
CA ILE A 234 2.59 -21.22 28.88
C ILE A 234 2.02 -20.10 29.76
N VAL A 235 0.93 -20.40 30.46
CA VAL A 235 0.24 -19.45 31.33
C VAL A 235 0.60 -19.71 32.79
N LYS A 236 0.76 -18.63 33.56
CA LYS A 236 0.97 -18.66 35.01
C LYS A 236 -0.25 -18.07 35.70
N LEU A 237 -0.87 -18.82 36.60
CA LEU A 237 -1.96 -18.33 37.44
C LEU A 237 -1.42 -17.54 38.64
N ASP A 238 -2.28 -16.74 39.25
CA ASP A 238 -1.99 -16.05 40.50
C ASP A 238 -1.68 -17.04 41.65
N SER A 239 -2.24 -18.26 41.59
CA SER A 239 -1.92 -19.37 42.50
C SER A 239 -0.48 -19.88 42.39
N GLY A 240 0.27 -19.46 41.37
CA GLY A 240 1.64 -19.92 41.10
C GLY A 240 1.74 -21.08 40.11
N ASP A 241 0.63 -21.78 39.86
CA ASP A 241 0.53 -22.90 38.92
C ASP A 241 0.86 -22.46 37.48
N LYS A 242 1.68 -23.26 36.78
CA LYS A 242 2.01 -23.08 35.36
C LYS A 242 1.29 -24.13 34.52
N LEU A 243 0.60 -23.71 33.47
CA LEU A 243 -0.15 -24.59 32.57
C LEU A 243 0.26 -24.33 31.12
N LYS A 244 0.35 -25.40 30.31
CA LYS A 244 0.53 -25.32 28.87
C LYS A 244 -0.83 -25.50 28.20
N LEU A 245 -1.34 -24.47 27.54
CA LEU A 245 -2.68 -24.44 26.96
C LEU A 245 -2.67 -23.90 25.54
N ASP A 246 -3.39 -24.56 24.66
CA ASP A 246 -3.67 -24.07 23.31
C ASP A 246 -4.59 -22.84 23.33
N GLN A 247 -4.47 -21.96 22.33
CA GLN A 247 -5.27 -20.74 22.21
C GLN A 247 -6.78 -21.00 22.21
N THR A 248 -7.24 -22.16 21.73
CA THR A 248 -8.67 -22.55 21.73
C THR A 248 -9.25 -22.69 23.14
N HIS A 249 -8.40 -22.89 24.14
CA HIS A 249 -8.79 -23.02 25.55
C HIS A 249 -8.64 -21.71 26.34
N LEU A 250 -8.28 -20.63 25.65
CA LEU A 250 -8.03 -19.32 26.22
C LEU A 250 -8.96 -18.29 25.60
N GLU A 251 -9.34 -17.30 26.39
CA GLU A 251 -10.15 -16.16 25.99
C GLU A 251 -9.39 -14.89 26.37
N THR A 252 -9.45 -13.85 25.52
CA THR A 252 -8.87 -12.55 25.86
C THR A 252 -9.59 -11.93 27.07
N VAL A 253 -8.90 -11.06 27.79
CA VAL A 253 -9.45 -10.37 28.96
C VAL A 253 -9.54 -8.88 28.68
N ILE A 254 -10.76 -8.37 28.65
CA ILE A 254 -11.05 -6.94 28.47
C ILE A 254 -10.94 -6.26 29.84
N PRO A 255 -10.03 -5.29 30.03
CA PRO A 255 -9.93 -4.56 31.29
C PRO A 255 -11.01 -3.46 31.38
N ALA A 256 -11.06 -2.76 32.51
CA ALA A 256 -11.87 -1.54 32.61
C ALA A 256 -11.31 -0.43 31.70
N PRO A 257 -12.15 0.50 31.21
CA PRO A 257 -11.70 1.70 30.51
C PRO A 257 -10.60 2.45 31.28
N GLY A 258 -9.65 3.03 30.55
CA GLY A 258 -8.46 3.70 31.09
C GLY A 258 -7.28 2.77 31.39
N LYS A 259 -7.41 1.46 31.16
CA LYS A 259 -6.31 0.49 31.36
C LYS A 259 -5.59 0.15 30.06
N LYS A 260 -4.33 -0.27 30.19
CA LYS A 260 -3.48 -0.67 29.05
C LYS A 260 -3.90 -2.03 28.48
N VAL A 261 -3.90 -2.10 27.15
CA VAL A 261 -4.20 -3.28 26.33
C VAL A 261 -3.14 -3.44 25.25
N LEU A 262 -2.93 -4.68 24.82
CA LEU A 262 -2.11 -5.03 23.66
C LEU A 262 -3.02 -5.50 22.54
N VAL A 263 -2.82 -4.97 21.34
CA VAL A 263 -3.51 -5.44 20.14
C VAL A 263 -2.80 -6.69 19.61
N LEU A 264 -3.57 -7.76 19.45
CA LEU A 264 -3.11 -9.11 19.15
C LEU A 264 -3.25 -9.46 17.67
N ASN A 265 -4.17 -8.81 16.97
CA ASN A 265 -4.45 -9.10 15.56
C ASN A 265 -4.86 -7.86 14.75
N GLY A 266 -4.89 -8.02 13.43
CA GLY A 266 -5.24 -6.97 12.49
C GLY A 266 -4.18 -5.88 12.35
N GLY A 267 -4.59 -4.73 11.80
CA GLY A 267 -3.66 -3.68 11.36
C GLY A 267 -2.83 -2.95 12.39
N TYR A 268 -3.22 -3.11 13.65
CA TYR A 268 -2.56 -2.51 14.80
C TYR A 268 -1.88 -3.58 15.66
N LYS A 269 -1.72 -4.81 15.16
CA LYS A 269 -1.06 -5.91 15.87
C LYS A 269 0.29 -5.49 16.43
N GLY A 270 0.55 -5.85 17.68
CA GLY A 270 1.78 -5.52 18.40
C GLY A 270 1.82 -4.10 18.97
N THR A 271 0.79 -3.29 18.75
CA THR A 271 0.72 -1.94 19.35
C THR A 271 0.07 -2.00 20.73
N TYR A 272 0.64 -1.24 21.66
CA TYR A 272 0.04 -0.96 22.96
C TYR A 272 -0.92 0.21 22.84
N GLY A 273 -2.04 0.12 23.55
CA GLY A 273 -3.04 1.18 23.65
C GLY A 273 -3.70 1.24 25.03
N VAL A 274 -4.52 2.26 25.21
CA VAL A 274 -5.39 2.44 26.37
C VAL A 274 -6.83 2.24 25.93
N LEU A 275 -7.57 1.42 26.66
CA LEU A 275 -8.99 1.18 26.38
C LEU A 275 -9.81 2.44 26.69
N ASP A 276 -10.55 2.97 25.72
CA ASP A 276 -11.36 4.18 25.87
C ASP A 276 -12.82 3.84 26.19
N SER A 277 -13.43 3.01 25.34
CA SER A 277 -14.83 2.61 25.48
C SER A 277 -15.07 1.22 24.91
N ILE A 278 -16.18 0.61 25.34
CA ILE A 278 -16.57 -0.76 25.00
C ILE A 278 -17.97 -0.71 24.39
N ASN A 279 -18.21 -1.44 23.30
CA ASN A 279 -19.50 -1.56 22.66
C ASN A 279 -19.96 -3.03 22.67
N GLU A 280 -20.82 -3.36 23.63
CA GLU A 280 -21.32 -4.72 23.84
C GLU A 280 -22.19 -5.23 22.68
N LYS A 281 -22.88 -4.34 21.95
CA LYS A 281 -23.77 -4.76 20.84
C LYS A 281 -22.99 -5.29 19.65
N SER A 282 -21.80 -4.75 19.40
CA SER A 282 -20.94 -5.12 18.28
C SER A 282 -19.72 -5.95 18.70
N PHE A 283 -19.64 -6.37 19.96
CA PHE A 283 -18.50 -7.10 20.54
C PHE A 283 -17.16 -6.45 20.18
N SER A 284 -17.12 -5.11 20.25
CA SER A 284 -15.97 -4.33 19.84
C SER A 284 -15.68 -3.20 20.82
N ALA A 285 -14.45 -2.71 20.81
CA ALA A 285 -13.98 -1.65 21.68
C ALA A 285 -13.27 -0.57 20.89
N THR A 286 -13.13 0.57 21.56
CA THR A 286 -12.35 1.69 21.08
C THR A 286 -11.11 1.84 21.92
N ILE A 287 -9.96 1.88 21.27
CA ILE A 287 -8.66 2.02 21.93
C ILE A 287 -7.94 3.27 21.42
N VAL A 288 -7.14 3.88 22.28
CA VAL A 288 -6.22 4.96 21.91
C VAL A 288 -4.80 4.40 21.90
N VAL A 289 -4.13 4.45 20.76
CA VAL A 289 -2.78 3.92 20.59
C VAL A 289 -1.78 4.74 21.43
N ASP A 290 -0.99 4.07 22.27
CA ASP A 290 0.01 4.70 23.16
C ASP A 290 1.45 4.54 22.64
N SER A 291 1.66 3.74 21.59
CA SER A 291 2.99 3.36 21.07
C SER A 291 3.11 3.46 19.55
N GLY A 292 4.34 3.67 19.06
CA GLY A 292 4.66 3.70 17.63
C GLY A 292 4.32 5.03 16.91
N PRO A 293 4.45 5.06 15.57
CA PRO A 293 4.23 6.26 14.75
C PRO A 293 2.79 6.79 14.78
N LEU A 294 1.84 5.94 15.18
CA LEU A 294 0.41 6.24 15.23
C LEU A 294 -0.07 6.58 16.66
N LYS A 295 0.85 6.94 17.56
CA LYS A 295 0.51 7.33 18.94
C LYS A 295 -0.52 8.46 18.96
N GLY A 296 -1.55 8.31 19.80
CA GLY A 296 -2.67 9.23 19.92
C GLY A 296 -3.83 8.97 18.96
N ARG A 297 -3.69 8.05 18.00
CA ARG A 297 -4.80 7.67 17.11
C ARG A 297 -5.85 6.87 17.88
N LYS A 298 -7.11 7.23 17.68
CA LYS A 298 -8.28 6.50 18.20
C LYS A 298 -8.68 5.44 17.16
N VAL A 299 -8.66 4.18 17.57
CA VAL A 299 -9.03 3.01 16.77
C VAL A 299 -10.37 2.52 17.27
N GLU A 300 -11.41 2.74 16.48
CA GLU A 300 -12.79 2.35 16.80
C GLU A 300 -13.14 1.00 16.17
N GLY A 301 -14.03 0.24 16.83
CA GLY A 301 -14.55 -1.01 16.28
C GLY A 301 -13.57 -2.18 16.31
N LEU A 302 -12.60 -2.18 17.23
CA LEU A 302 -11.66 -3.29 17.41
C LEU A 302 -12.36 -4.47 18.10
N PRO A 303 -12.45 -5.67 17.49
CA PRO A 303 -13.10 -6.84 18.10
C PRO A 303 -12.44 -7.27 19.42
N TYR A 304 -13.22 -7.80 20.37
CA TYR A 304 -12.69 -8.28 21.66
C TYR A 304 -11.63 -9.38 21.54
N GLU A 305 -11.68 -10.18 20.48
CA GLU A 305 -10.71 -11.25 20.19
C GLU A 305 -9.35 -10.69 19.75
N ASP A 306 -9.31 -9.45 19.27
CA ASP A 306 -8.12 -8.86 18.66
C ASP A 306 -7.29 -8.02 19.66
N PHE A 307 -7.66 -7.97 20.94
CA PHE A 307 -6.86 -7.32 21.98
C PHE A 307 -7.05 -7.97 23.36
N SER A 308 -6.07 -7.82 24.24
CA SER A 308 -6.20 -8.24 25.64
C SER A 308 -5.50 -7.30 26.62
N LYS A 309 -5.89 -7.36 27.89
CA LYS A 309 -5.26 -6.65 29.00
C LYS A 309 -3.76 -7.02 29.08
N VAL A 310 -2.91 -6.01 29.25
CA VAL A 310 -1.48 -6.20 29.56
C VAL A 310 -1.31 -6.58 31.02
N ALA A 311 -0.42 -7.55 31.29
CA ALA A 311 -0.13 -8.07 32.63
C ALA A 311 0.52 -7.04 33.55
#